data_AF-A0A2H0U854-F1
#
_entry.id   AF-A0A2H0U854-F1
#
_cell.length_a   1.000
_cell.length_b   1.000
_cell.length_c   1.000
_cell.angle_alpha   90.00
_cell.angle_beta   90.00
_cell.angle_gamma   90.00
#
_symmetry.space_group_name_H-M   'P 1'
#
loop_
_entity.id
_entity.type
_entity.pdbx_description
1 polymer ?
#
loop_
_entity_poly.entity_id
_entity_poly.type
_entity_poly.pdbx_seq_one_letter_code
_entity_poly.pdbx_strand_id
1 'polypeptide(L)'
;MPFTPLTAAERALFERDLKIYHEEFIKQVAKNRGMAVKDVAKLADGSSMPGALALENRLIDALGNQAATRTWFAEQLGLTVPDIEFCE
;
A
#
# COMPACT_ATOMS: atom_id res chain seq x y z
N MET A 1 -2.80 13.49 31.38
CA MET A 1 -1.66 14.21 30.76
C MET A 1 -1.00 13.26 29.77
N PRO A 2 -0.82 13.61 28.49
CA PRO A 2 -0.27 12.72 27.45
C PRO A 2 1.23 12.39 27.61
N PHE A 3 1.84 12.70 28.76
CA PHE A 3 3.28 12.61 29.02
C PHE A 3 3.67 11.48 29.97
N THR A 4 2.72 10.68 30.46
CA THR A 4 3.04 9.50 31.28
C THR A 4 3.50 8.37 30.36
N PRO A 5 4.71 7.80 30.56
CA PRO A 5 5.14 6.64 29.80
C PRO A 5 4.18 5.47 30.01
N LEU A 6 3.90 4.72 28.94
CA LEU A 6 3.11 3.50 29.03
C LEU A 6 3.78 2.50 29.96
N THR A 7 2.98 1.87 30.83
CA THR A 7 3.42 0.66 31.55
C THR A 7 3.67 -0.48 30.55
N ALA A 8 4.40 -1.51 30.98
CA ALA A 8 4.64 -2.68 30.14
C ALA A 8 3.34 -3.39 29.70
N ALA A 9 2.34 -3.43 30.58
CA ALA A 9 1.04 -4.04 30.30
C ALA A 9 0.24 -3.24 29.25
N GLU A 10 0.21 -1.92 29.37
CA GLU A 10 -0.47 -1.05 28.39
C GLU A 10 0.23 -1.08 27.03
N ARG A 11 1.56 -1.06 27.01
CA ARG A 11 2.35 -1.21 25.78
C ARG A 11 2.04 -2.53 25.07
N ALA A 12 2.00 -3.64 25.81
CA ALA A 12 1.69 -4.96 25.25
C ALA A 12 0.28 -5.02 24.64
N LEU A 13 -0.71 -4.31 25.22
CA LEU A 13 -2.05 -4.20 24.64
C LEU A 13 -2.03 -3.50 23.28
N PHE A 14 -1.33 -2.37 23.17
CA PHE A 14 -1.20 -1.65 21.90
C PHE A 14 -0.40 -2.45 20.86
N GLU A 15 0.69 -3.09 21.26
CA GLU A 15 1.50 -3.91 20.36
C GLU A 15 0.72 -5.11 19.81
N ARG A 16 -0.14 -5.73 20.64
CA ARG A 16 -1.08 -6.78 20.19
C ARG A 16 -2.00 -6.24 19.08
N ASP A 17 -2.62 -5.10 19.31
CA ASP A 17 -3.59 -4.54 18.37
C ASP A 17 -2.90 -4.12 17.06
N LEU A 18 -1.73 -3.48 17.15
CA LEU A 18 -0.92 -3.12 15.98
C LEU A 18 -0.48 -4.35 15.17
N LYS A 19 -0.12 -5.44 15.85
CA LYS A 19 0.21 -6.71 15.19
C LYS A 19 -0.97 -7.26 14.40
N ILE A 20 -2.19 -7.22 14.96
CA ILE A 20 -3.40 -7.66 14.25
C ILE A 20 -3.62 -6.84 12.98
N TYR A 21 -3.52 -5.51 13.08
CA TYR A 21 -3.67 -4.64 11.91
C TYR A 21 -2.57 -4.86 10.86
N HIS A 22 -1.32 -5.04 11.29
CA HIS A 22 -0.20 -5.32 10.41
C HIS A 22 -0.40 -6.62 9.63
N GLU A 23 -0.78 -7.70 10.31
CA GLU A 23 -1.05 -8.99 9.68
C GLU A 23 -2.24 -8.92 8.70
N GLU A 24 -3.30 -8.19 9.05
CA GLU A 24 -4.45 -7.99 8.16
C GLU A 24 -4.06 -7.19 6.92
N PHE A 25 -3.27 -6.13 7.06
CA PHE A 25 -2.83 -5.33 5.92
C PHE A 25 -1.98 -6.15 4.94
N ILE A 26 -1.06 -6.98 5.44
CA ILE A 26 -0.27 -7.90 4.60
C ILE A 26 -1.19 -8.85 3.83
N LYS A 27 -2.21 -9.42 4.47
CA LYS A 27 -3.17 -10.32 3.80
C LYS A 27 -3.94 -9.61 2.69
N GLN A 28 -4.37 -8.37 2.92
CA GLN A 28 -5.08 -7.59 1.91
C GLN A 28 -4.20 -7.26 0.71
N VAL A 29 -2.96 -6.83 0.93
CA VAL A 29 -2.00 -6.59 -0.15
C VAL A 29 -1.74 -7.87 -0.93
N ALA A 30 -1.48 -8.98 -0.22
CA ALA A 30 -1.24 -10.29 -0.85
C ALA A 30 -2.43 -10.72 -1.72
N LYS A 31 -3.67 -10.59 -1.22
CA LYS A 31 -4.88 -10.91 -1.97
C LYS A 31 -5.04 -10.05 -3.22
N ASN A 32 -4.90 -8.73 -3.10
CA ASN A 32 -5.11 -7.81 -4.22
C ASN A 32 -4.01 -7.89 -5.29
N ARG A 33 -2.77 -8.21 -4.90
CA ARG A 33 -1.64 -8.39 -5.83
C ARG A 33 -1.48 -9.82 -6.34
N GLY A 34 -2.30 -10.77 -5.84
CA GLY A 34 -2.16 -12.19 -6.16
C GLY A 34 -0.82 -12.79 -5.71
N MET A 35 -0.28 -12.31 -4.59
CA MET A 35 1.03 -12.72 -4.04
C MET A 35 0.85 -13.62 -2.82
N ALA A 36 1.87 -14.41 -2.48
CA ALA A 36 1.87 -15.15 -1.23
C ALA A 36 2.09 -14.19 -0.05
N VAL A 37 1.33 -14.38 1.04
CA VAL A 37 1.45 -13.58 2.29
C VAL A 37 2.89 -13.50 2.79
N LYS A 38 3.63 -14.61 2.71
CA LYS A 38 5.04 -14.69 3.13
C LYS A 38 5.97 -13.76 2.33
N ASP A 39 5.65 -13.48 1.07
CA ASP A 39 6.51 -12.67 0.21
C ASP A 39 6.22 -11.19 0.43
N VAL A 40 4.95 -10.83 0.65
CA VAL A 40 4.57 -9.49 1.11
C VAL A 40 5.12 -9.20 2.50
N ALA A 41 5.08 -10.16 3.42
CA ALA A 41 5.60 -9.99 4.78
C ALA A 41 7.09 -9.67 4.83
N LYS A 42 7.91 -10.18 3.88
CA LYS A 42 9.33 -9.84 3.77
C LYS A 42 9.57 -8.36 3.42
N LEU A 43 8.59 -7.72 2.79
CA LEU A 43 8.67 -6.33 2.35
C LEU A 43 7.99 -5.36 3.34
N ALA A 44 7.20 -5.88 4.29
CA ALA A 44 6.31 -5.09 5.14
C ALA A 44 6.95 -4.71 6.49
N ASP A 45 8.16 -4.13 6.46
CA ASP A 45 8.89 -3.66 7.66
C ASP A 45 8.61 -2.20 8.03
N GLY A 46 7.78 -1.50 7.24
CA GLY A 46 7.43 -0.10 7.42
C GLY A 46 8.37 0.88 6.70
N SER A 47 9.40 0.40 6.01
CA SER A 47 10.27 1.24 5.20
C SER A 47 9.58 1.72 3.92
N SER A 48 10.00 2.89 3.45
CA SER A 48 9.59 3.42 2.14
C SER A 48 10.45 2.82 1.02
N MET A 49 9.86 2.71 -0.17
CA MET A 49 10.51 2.09 -1.33
C MET A 49 10.42 3.01 -2.57
N PRO A 50 11.51 3.22 -3.32
CA PRO A 50 11.45 3.87 -4.63
C PRO A 50 10.52 3.13 -5.59
N GLY A 51 9.83 3.86 -6.46
CA GLY A 51 8.84 3.27 -7.39
C GLY A 51 9.41 2.14 -8.25
N ALA A 52 10.67 2.23 -8.70
CA ALA A 52 11.31 1.17 -9.48
C ALA A 52 11.37 -0.16 -8.72
N LEU A 53 11.77 -0.12 -7.45
CA LEU A 53 11.77 -1.32 -6.61
C LEU A 53 10.35 -1.82 -6.31
N ALA A 54 9.38 -0.92 -6.18
CA ALA A 54 7.98 -1.32 -5.99
C ALA A 54 7.43 -2.07 -7.21
N LEU A 55 7.82 -1.66 -8.42
CA LEU A 55 7.48 -2.35 -9.66
C LEU A 55 8.17 -3.72 -9.74
N GLU A 56 9.47 -3.78 -9.45
CA GLU A 56 10.24 -5.04 -9.43
C GLU A 56 9.65 -6.06 -8.43
N ASN A 57 9.21 -5.58 -7.27
CA ASN A 57 8.55 -6.40 -6.24
C ASN A 57 7.05 -6.62 -6.50
N ARG A 58 6.53 -6.19 -7.66
CA ARG A 58 5.14 -6.36 -8.09
C ARG A 58 4.11 -5.72 -7.16
N LEU A 59 4.50 -4.69 -6.40
CA LEU A 59 3.60 -3.92 -5.54
C LEU A 59 2.79 -2.89 -6.34
N ILE A 60 3.29 -2.49 -7.52
CA ILE A 60 2.60 -1.63 -8.50
C ILE A 60 2.68 -2.25 -9.89
N ASP A 61 1.85 -1.76 -10.81
CA ASP A 61 1.73 -2.32 -12.17
C ASP A 61 2.60 -1.60 -13.20
N ALA A 62 2.85 -0.30 -13.01
CA ALA A 62 3.65 0.51 -13.91
C ALA A 62 4.21 1.75 -13.21
N LEU A 63 5.25 2.33 -13.81
CA LEU A 63 5.75 3.66 -13.49
C LEU A 63 5.19 4.68 -14.47
N GLY A 64 4.76 5.83 -13.97
CA GLY A 64 4.21 6.89 -14.79
C GLY A 64 3.87 8.12 -13.96
N ASN A 65 3.51 9.19 -14.66
CA ASN A 65 2.96 10.39 -14.07
C ASN A 65 1.43 10.44 -14.29
N GLN A 66 0.78 11.47 -13.77
CA GLN A 66 -0.66 11.66 -13.91
C GLN A 66 -1.13 11.67 -15.37
N ALA A 67 -0.35 12.27 -16.28
CA ALA A 67 -0.69 12.29 -17.71
C ALA A 67 -0.68 10.88 -18.32
N ALA A 68 0.33 10.07 -18.01
CA ALA A 68 0.39 8.67 -18.41
C ALA A 68 -0.81 7.88 -17.86
N THR A 69 -1.20 8.12 -16.61
CA THR A 69 -2.37 7.48 -15.99
C THR A 69 -3.68 7.88 -16.71
N ARG A 70 -3.85 9.16 -17.09
CA ARG A 70 -5.05 9.59 -17.84
C ARG A 70 -5.15 8.92 -19.21
N THR A 71 -4.03 8.84 -19.94
CA THR A 71 -3.98 8.12 -21.22
C THR A 71 -4.35 6.66 -21.04
N TRP A 72 -3.76 6.00 -20.04
CA TRP A 72 -4.06 4.60 -19.74
C TRP A 72 -5.56 4.40 -19.41
N PHE A 73 -6.15 5.26 -18.58
CA PHE A 73 -7.58 5.18 -18.27
C PHE A 73 -8.47 5.40 -19.49
N ALA A 74 -8.15 6.38 -20.34
CA ALA A 74 -8.87 6.65 -21.58
C ALA A 74 -8.91 5.40 -22.48
N GLU A 75 -7.76 4.73 -22.63
CA GLU A 75 -7.66 3.47 -23.38
C GLU A 75 -8.46 2.33 -22.73
N GLN A 76 -8.36 2.13 -21.41
CA GLN A 76 -9.05 1.04 -20.72
C GLN A 76 -10.58 1.21 -20.71
N LEU A 77 -11.07 2.45 -20.68
CA LEU A 77 -12.49 2.78 -20.60
C LEU A 77 -13.13 3.06 -21.96
N GLY A 78 -12.33 3.15 -23.04
CA GLY A 78 -12.81 3.52 -24.38
C GLY A 78 -13.28 4.98 -24.47
N LEU A 79 -12.68 5.86 -23.65
CA LEU A 79 -12.97 7.29 -23.58
C LEU A 79 -11.82 8.11 -24.18
N THR A 80 -11.98 9.43 -24.25
CA THR A 80 -10.88 10.33 -24.61
C THR A 80 -10.22 10.92 -23.38
N VAL A 81 -8.96 11.32 -23.49
CA VAL A 81 -8.21 11.91 -22.35
C VAL A 81 -8.92 13.13 -21.72
N PRO A 82 -9.54 14.04 -22.50
CA PRO A 82 -10.34 15.14 -21.93
C PRO A 82 -11.52 14.70 -21.06
N ASP A 83 -12.07 13.50 -21.27
CA ASP A 83 -13.19 12.96 -20.48
C ASP A 83 -12.73 12.40 -19.12
N ILE A 84 -11.42 12.15 -18.96
CA ILE A 84 -10.84 11.65 -17.72
C ILE A 84 -10.50 12.83 -16.83
N GLU A 85 -11.35 13.10 -15.84
CA GLU A 85 -11.14 14.11 -14.80
C GLU A 85 -10.77 13.44 -13.47
N PHE A 86 -9.77 13.97 -12.76
CA PHE A 86 -9.39 13.48 -11.43
C PHE A 86 -9.84 14.53 -10.43
N CYS A 87 -10.56 14.12 -9.38
CA CYS A 87 -10.94 15.03 -8.30
C CYS A 87 -9.69 15.49 -7.54
N GLU A 88 -9.54 16.80 -7.36
CA GLU A 88 -8.51 17.42 -6.53
C GLU A 88 -9.05 17.83 -5.15
#